data_AF-A0A8C3FLF9-F1
#
_entry.id   AF-A0A8C3FLF9-F1
#
_cell.length_a   1.000
_cell.length_b   1.000
_cell.length_c   1.000
_cell.angle_alpha   90.00
_cell.angle_beta   90.00
_cell.angle_gamma   90.00
#
_symmetry.space_group_name_H-M   'P 1'
#
loop_
_entity.id
_entity.type
_entity.pdbx_description
1 polymer ?
#
loop_
_entity_poly.entity_id
_entity_poly.type
_entity_poly.pdbx_seq_one_letter_code
_entity_poly.pdbx_strand_id
1 'polypeptide(L)'
;MSHLLLVLLSLFSLAVPLEAKWKLRENVYVIESEWTQEAPAEEVELTCNLSEDQSMSVYWMKDKEKIGTDKTLAISVKEFPDAGNYTCHKSDTHEILSYYFFLITKKDSSRQISKWILKSFKEPNNMTFLKCEAKNYSGIFICSWKTENESPNVKFTIKNLKGVICGSPVPQRYELETTYTVNCQKTNHCPFAEEHQPIEMFLEVIDETQYDNCTSSFFIRDIIKPDPPECEHVVKNGTVTWKYPKTWSTPESYFPLTFKVNAEESNPSKHKSYDTDEQFIHLATTSKLEKIYVQARDRYYNSSWSDWKLCR
;
A
#
# COMPACT_ATOMS: atom_id res chain seq x y z
N MET A 1 -59.49 31.32 15.64
CA MET A 1 -58.54 30.82 14.62
C MET A 1 -57.36 31.77 14.65
N SER A 2 -56.11 31.44 14.93
CA SER A 2 -55.36 30.21 15.16
C SER A 2 -54.10 30.66 15.93
N HIS A 3 -53.76 30.03 17.06
CA HIS A 3 -52.49 30.27 17.76
C HIS A 3 -51.43 29.35 17.16
N LEU A 4 -50.43 29.93 16.49
CA LEU A 4 -49.28 29.19 15.97
C LEU A 4 -48.27 28.96 17.11
N LEU A 5 -48.15 27.71 17.56
CA LEU A 5 -47.04 27.25 18.40
C LEU A 5 -45.83 26.96 17.49
N LEU A 6 -44.75 27.71 17.65
CA LEU A 6 -43.45 27.35 17.09
C LEU A 6 -42.76 26.35 18.04
N VAL A 7 -42.63 25.10 17.59
CA VAL A 7 -41.81 24.09 18.26
C VAL A 7 -40.37 24.22 17.75
N LEU A 8 -39.48 24.69 18.60
CA LEU A 8 -38.03 24.66 18.37
C LEU A 8 -37.53 23.22 18.61
N LEU A 9 -37.38 22.46 17.54
CA LEU A 9 -36.64 21.19 17.55
C LEU A 9 -35.14 21.49 17.56
N SER A 10 -34.53 21.37 18.73
CA SER A 10 -33.07 21.38 18.89
C SER A 10 -32.48 20.15 18.19
N LEU A 11 -31.78 20.36 17.09
CA LEU A 11 -30.89 19.38 16.47
C LEU A 11 -29.68 19.15 17.40
N PHE A 12 -29.81 18.21 18.33
CA PHE A 12 -28.64 17.59 18.95
C PHE A 12 -28.00 16.67 17.90
N SER A 13 -26.99 17.18 17.21
CA SER A 13 -26.07 16.35 16.45
C SER A 13 -25.34 15.44 17.44
N LEU A 14 -25.82 14.20 17.58
CA LEU A 14 -25.04 13.12 18.17
C LEU A 14 -23.86 12.87 17.24
N ALA A 15 -22.73 13.55 17.51
CA ALA A 15 -21.45 13.13 16.97
C ALA A 15 -21.18 11.74 17.55
N VAL A 16 -21.35 10.71 16.72
CA VAL A 16 -20.92 9.35 17.07
C VAL A 16 -19.40 9.44 17.27
N PRO A 17 -18.88 9.16 18.47
CA PRO A 17 -17.44 9.14 18.66
C PRO A 17 -16.87 8.08 17.72
N LEU A 18 -15.89 8.46 16.90
CA LEU A 18 -15.10 7.51 16.13
C LEU A 18 -14.43 6.58 17.15
N GLU A 19 -14.67 5.27 17.07
CA GLU A 19 -14.04 4.30 17.98
C GLU A 19 -12.50 4.41 17.85
N ALA A 20 -11.80 4.88 18.89
CA ALA A 20 -10.35 5.03 18.90
C ALA A 20 -9.60 3.69 19.07
N LYS A 21 -10.36 2.60 19.19
CA LYS A 21 -9.91 1.21 19.30
C LYS A 21 -10.71 0.33 18.37
N TRP A 22 -10.05 -0.62 17.71
CA TRP A 22 -10.75 -1.64 16.94
C TRP A 22 -10.03 -3.00 17.03
N LYS A 23 -10.79 -4.09 16.82
CA LYS A 23 -10.29 -5.46 16.86
C LYS A 23 -9.68 -5.84 15.51
N LEU A 24 -8.38 -6.10 15.47
CA LEU A 24 -7.69 -6.52 14.24
C LEU A 24 -7.90 -8.00 13.95
N ARG A 25 -7.83 -8.83 15.00
CA ARG A 25 -8.08 -10.28 14.97
C ARG A 25 -8.33 -10.76 16.40
N GLU A 26 -8.56 -12.04 16.59
CA GLU A 26 -8.80 -12.59 17.93
C GLU A 26 -7.70 -12.17 18.90
N ASN A 27 -8.09 -11.64 20.06
CA ASN A 27 -7.18 -11.13 21.09
C ASN A 27 -6.16 -10.05 20.67
N VAL A 28 -6.26 -9.46 19.46
CA VAL A 28 -5.35 -8.39 19.01
C VAL A 28 -6.14 -7.14 18.63
N TYR A 29 -5.80 -6.02 19.26
CA TYR A 29 -6.50 -4.75 19.12
C TYR A 29 -5.53 -3.65 18.70
N VAL A 30 -6.00 -2.70 17.92
CA VAL A 30 -5.24 -1.52 17.49
C VAL A 30 -5.85 -0.29 18.15
N ILE A 31 -5.00 0.52 18.77
CA ILE A 31 -5.33 1.80 19.40
C ILE A 31 -4.80 2.93 18.52
N GLU A 32 -5.67 3.87 18.16
CA GLU A 32 -5.31 5.08 17.43
C GLU A 32 -4.95 6.19 18.41
N SER A 33 -3.66 6.38 18.67
CA SER A 33 -3.19 7.27 19.75
C SER A 33 -2.64 8.61 19.25
N GLU A 34 -3.08 9.72 19.86
CA GLU A 34 -2.50 11.05 19.67
C GLU A 34 -1.52 11.36 20.82
N TRP A 35 -0.26 11.64 20.49
CA TRP A 35 0.80 11.83 21.49
C TRP A 35 1.01 13.31 21.83
N THR A 36 -0.08 13.99 22.18
CA THR A 36 -0.07 15.34 22.72
C THR A 36 -0.34 15.29 24.23
N GLN A 37 0.04 16.33 24.98
CA GLN A 37 -0.19 16.34 26.43
C GLN A 37 -1.68 16.42 26.76
N GLU A 38 -2.45 17.05 25.88
CA GLU A 38 -3.88 17.29 26.02
C GLU A 38 -4.74 16.08 25.61
N ALA A 39 -4.22 15.20 24.74
CA ALA A 39 -4.95 14.00 24.31
C ALA A 39 -5.02 12.96 25.45
N PRO A 40 -6.23 12.46 25.79
CA PRO A 40 -6.37 11.42 26.79
C PRO A 40 -5.83 10.08 26.29
N ALA A 41 -5.47 9.21 27.22
CA ALA A 41 -5.22 7.80 26.92
C ALA A 41 -6.53 7.09 26.57
N GLU A 42 -6.45 5.98 25.85
CA GLU A 42 -7.60 5.13 25.61
C GLU A 42 -7.82 4.21 26.81
N GLU A 43 -8.98 4.32 27.46
CA GLU A 43 -9.35 3.48 28.60
C GLU A 43 -9.96 2.16 28.10
N VAL A 44 -9.39 1.04 28.53
CA VAL A 44 -9.79 -0.29 28.08
C VAL A 44 -10.03 -1.21 29.26
N GLU A 45 -11.19 -1.87 29.28
CA GLU A 45 -11.48 -2.94 30.22
C GLU A 45 -11.19 -4.31 29.58
N LEU A 46 -10.31 -5.08 30.21
CA LEU A 46 -10.00 -6.46 29.85
C LEU A 46 -10.80 -7.39 30.75
N THR A 47 -11.37 -8.46 30.19
CA THR A 47 -12.07 -9.48 30.97
C THR A 47 -11.35 -10.82 30.83
N CYS A 48 -11.08 -11.47 31.95
CA CYS A 48 -10.52 -12.81 31.95
C CYS A 48 -11.62 -13.85 31.71
N ASN A 49 -11.38 -14.79 30.78
CA ASN A 49 -12.31 -15.87 30.50
C ASN A 49 -12.27 -16.90 31.63
N LEU A 50 -13.27 -16.84 32.51
CA LEU A 50 -13.50 -17.79 33.59
C LEU A 50 -14.72 -18.65 33.25
N SER A 51 -14.64 -19.95 33.52
CA SER A 51 -15.82 -20.82 33.52
C SER A 51 -16.74 -20.44 34.67
N GLU A 52 -18.06 -20.48 34.44
CA GLU A 52 -19.08 -20.08 35.43
C GLU A 52 -19.03 -20.89 36.74
N ASP A 53 -18.45 -22.10 36.70
CA ASP A 53 -18.46 -23.06 37.81
C ASP A 53 -17.31 -22.93 38.82
N GLN A 54 -16.40 -21.96 38.67
CA GLN A 54 -15.28 -21.85 39.61
C GLN A 54 -15.00 -20.38 39.98
N SER A 55 -15.09 -20.07 41.28
CA SER A 55 -14.53 -18.84 41.85
C SER A 55 -12.99 -18.91 41.82
N MET A 56 -12.41 -18.88 40.62
CA MET A 56 -10.97 -18.94 40.43
C MET A 56 -10.38 -17.58 40.74
N SER A 57 -9.43 -17.54 41.67
CA SER A 57 -8.57 -16.37 41.84
C SER A 57 -7.65 -16.24 40.63
N VAL A 58 -7.57 -15.05 40.06
CA VAL A 58 -6.73 -14.75 38.90
C VAL A 58 -5.77 -13.62 39.18
N TYR A 59 -4.79 -13.45 38.29
CA TYR A 59 -3.99 -12.25 38.26
C TYR A 59 -3.58 -11.89 36.83
N TRP A 60 -3.34 -10.61 36.61
CA TRP A 60 -2.92 -10.06 35.33
C TRP A 60 -1.43 -9.75 35.33
N MET A 61 -0.80 -10.00 34.19
CA MET A 61 0.62 -9.75 33.96
C MET A 61 0.82 -8.85 32.73
N LYS A 62 1.76 -7.92 32.83
CA LYS A 62 2.33 -7.14 31.72
C LYS A 62 3.84 -7.04 31.95
N ASP A 63 4.64 -7.33 30.93
CA ASP A 63 6.11 -7.20 30.99
C ASP A 63 6.77 -7.88 32.21
N LYS A 64 6.20 -9.02 32.65
CA LYS A 64 6.61 -9.80 33.84
C LYS A 64 6.25 -9.17 35.19
N GLU A 65 5.48 -8.09 35.20
CA GLU A 65 4.95 -7.46 36.40
C GLU A 65 3.48 -7.82 36.59
N LYS A 66 3.09 -8.03 37.86
CA LYS A 66 1.70 -8.28 38.24
C LYS A 66 0.97 -6.95 38.41
N ILE A 67 -0.07 -6.73 37.60
CA ILE A 67 -0.77 -5.44 37.49
C ILE A 67 -2.23 -5.47 37.98
N GLY A 68 -2.77 -6.64 38.33
CA GLY A 68 -4.12 -6.76 38.86
C GLY A 68 -4.46 -8.17 39.34
N THR A 69 -5.54 -8.31 40.11
CA THR A 69 -6.03 -9.59 40.65
C THR A 69 -7.51 -9.86 40.39
N ASP A 70 -8.23 -8.88 39.87
CA ASP A 70 -9.66 -9.00 39.63
C ASP A 70 -9.94 -9.69 38.28
N LYS A 71 -11.17 -10.17 38.11
CA LYS A 71 -11.63 -10.77 36.86
C LYS A 71 -11.50 -9.80 35.69
N THR A 72 -11.79 -8.53 35.95
CA THR A 72 -11.67 -7.43 35.01
C THR A 72 -10.46 -6.57 35.36
N LEU A 73 -9.83 -5.99 34.36
CA LEU A 73 -8.70 -5.07 34.52
C LEU A 73 -8.93 -3.84 33.65
N ALA A 74 -9.02 -2.67 34.27
CA ALA A 74 -9.00 -1.40 33.56
C ALA A 74 -7.55 -0.94 33.31
N ILE A 75 -7.23 -0.57 32.07
CA ILE A 75 -5.94 -0.05 31.67
C ILE A 75 -6.10 1.21 30.83
N SER A 76 -5.11 2.10 30.90
CA SER A 76 -4.99 3.26 30.03
C SER A 76 -3.89 2.98 29.01
N VAL A 77 -4.19 3.05 27.70
CA VAL A 77 -3.21 2.82 26.63
C VAL A 77 -2.98 4.11 25.86
N LYS A 78 -1.75 4.66 25.91
CA LYS A 78 -1.39 5.88 25.18
C LYS A 78 -0.13 5.71 24.34
N GLU A 79 0.94 5.19 24.92
CA GLU A 79 2.25 5.10 24.27
C GLU A 79 2.73 3.64 24.19
N PHE A 80 3.84 3.41 23.47
CA PHE A 80 4.35 2.04 23.28
C PHE A 80 4.61 1.25 24.57
N PRO A 81 5.05 1.86 25.70
CA PRO A 81 5.17 1.14 26.97
C PRO A 81 3.85 0.62 27.53
N ASP A 82 2.70 1.16 27.11
CA ASP A 82 1.37 0.67 27.50
C ASP A 82 0.87 -0.43 26.55
N ALA A 83 1.49 -0.58 25.39
CA ALA A 83 1.12 -1.57 24.41
C ALA A 83 1.69 -2.97 24.75
N GLY A 84 1.46 -3.92 23.85
CA GLY A 84 1.98 -5.28 23.98
C GLY A 84 1.00 -6.25 24.66
N ASN A 85 1.55 -7.30 25.25
CA ASN A 85 0.78 -8.46 25.69
C ASN A 85 0.38 -8.36 27.16
N TYR A 86 -0.93 -8.43 27.40
CA TYR A 86 -1.55 -8.53 28.71
C TYR A 86 -2.10 -9.94 28.88
N THR A 87 -1.65 -10.67 29.89
CA THR A 87 -2.06 -12.05 30.12
C THR A 87 -2.77 -12.19 31.45
N CYS A 88 -3.94 -12.83 31.45
CA CYS A 88 -4.61 -13.27 32.67
C CYS A 88 -4.17 -14.70 32.99
N HIS A 89 -3.78 -14.92 34.24
CA HIS A 89 -3.30 -16.19 34.73
C HIS A 89 -4.16 -16.71 35.88
N LYS A 90 -4.28 -18.03 35.95
CA LYS A 90 -4.85 -18.71 37.11
C LYS A 90 -3.86 -18.66 38.28
N SER A 91 -4.33 -18.34 39.49
CA SER A 91 -3.42 -18.10 40.63
C SER A 91 -2.69 -19.33 41.13
N ASP A 92 -3.29 -20.51 41.03
CA ASP A 92 -2.76 -21.78 41.55
C ASP A 92 -1.80 -22.47 40.57
N THR A 93 -2.15 -22.52 39.28
CA THR A 93 -1.36 -23.22 38.25
C THR A 93 -0.47 -22.29 37.43
N HIS A 94 -0.66 -20.98 37.52
CA HIS A 94 -0.03 -19.96 36.65
C HIS A 94 -0.35 -20.11 35.16
N GLU A 95 -1.33 -20.93 34.80
CA GLU A 95 -1.80 -21.13 33.43
C GLU A 95 -2.41 -19.84 32.86
N ILE A 96 -2.13 -19.54 31.59
CA ILE A 96 -2.73 -18.40 30.88
C ILE A 96 -4.16 -18.75 30.49
N LEU A 97 -5.12 -18.01 31.03
CA LEU A 97 -6.56 -18.17 30.76
C LEU A 97 -7.02 -17.26 29.61
N SER A 98 -6.40 -16.10 29.46
CA SER A 98 -6.74 -15.13 28.42
C SER A 98 -5.53 -14.26 28.12
N TYR A 99 -5.46 -13.72 26.91
CA TYR A 99 -4.46 -12.72 26.56
C TYR A 99 -5.06 -11.66 25.66
N TYR A 100 -4.50 -10.45 25.73
CA TYR A 100 -4.87 -9.30 24.92
C TYR A 100 -3.59 -8.64 24.45
N PHE A 101 -3.43 -8.49 23.14
CA PHE A 101 -2.27 -7.82 22.55
C PHE A 101 -2.71 -6.48 21.96
N PHE A 102 -2.12 -5.40 22.47
CA PHE A 102 -2.38 -4.05 21.98
C PHE A 102 -1.28 -3.60 21.03
N LEU A 103 -1.71 -3.13 19.87
CA LEU A 103 -0.91 -2.43 18.88
C LEU A 103 -1.28 -0.95 18.90
N ILE A 104 -0.33 -0.08 18.55
CA ILE A 104 -0.56 1.36 18.44
C ILE A 104 -0.29 1.82 17.02
N THR A 105 -1.27 2.50 16.45
CA THR A 105 -1.07 3.36 15.28
C THR A 105 -1.21 4.80 15.75
N LYS A 106 -0.26 5.65 15.39
CA LYS A 106 -0.20 7.00 15.97
C LYS A 106 -0.81 8.02 15.01
N LYS A 107 -1.43 9.03 15.58
CA LYS A 107 -1.98 10.19 14.86
C LYS A 107 -0.94 11.31 14.80
N ASP A 108 -0.87 11.98 13.66
CA ASP A 108 -0.12 13.23 13.54
C ASP A 108 -0.89 14.40 14.18
N SER A 109 -0.29 15.59 14.15
CA SER A 109 -0.89 16.81 14.69
C SER A 109 -2.17 17.24 13.97
N SER A 110 -2.44 16.71 12.78
CA SER A 110 -3.69 16.92 12.04
C SER A 110 -4.75 15.85 12.34
N ARG A 111 -4.48 14.97 13.31
CA ARG A 111 -5.31 13.82 13.71
C ARG A 111 -5.46 12.76 12.62
N GLN A 112 -4.57 12.74 11.63
CA GLN A 112 -4.52 11.70 10.62
C GLN A 112 -3.58 10.58 11.05
N ILE A 113 -3.87 9.34 10.64
CA ILE A 113 -3.00 8.20 10.90
C ILE A 113 -1.68 8.42 10.15
N SER A 114 -0.60 8.59 10.89
CA SER A 114 0.74 8.75 10.33
C SER A 114 1.39 7.40 10.15
N LYS A 115 2.04 7.20 8.99
CA LYS A 115 2.78 5.98 8.66
C LYS A 115 4.25 6.17 9.08
N TRP A 116 4.69 5.45 10.10
CA TRP A 116 6.06 5.55 10.62
C TRP A 116 6.96 4.41 10.16
N ILE A 117 6.38 3.25 9.87
CA ILE A 117 7.12 2.12 9.34
C ILE A 117 7.19 2.26 7.82
N LEU A 118 6.08 2.64 7.18
CA LEU A 118 6.03 2.79 5.73
C LEU A 118 6.51 4.17 5.27
N LYS A 119 7.35 4.18 4.24
CA LYS A 119 7.77 5.39 3.53
C LYS A 119 6.97 5.57 2.25
N SER A 120 6.47 6.78 2.04
CA SER A 120 5.70 7.11 0.82
C SER A 120 6.61 7.17 -0.41
N PHE A 121 6.11 6.70 -1.54
CA PHE A 121 6.63 7.07 -2.86
C PHE A 121 6.36 8.56 -3.08
N LYS A 122 7.39 9.34 -3.43
CA LYS A 122 7.24 10.78 -3.71
C LYS A 122 6.54 10.96 -5.06
N GLU A 123 5.24 11.24 -5.03
CA GLU A 123 4.46 11.59 -6.21
C GLU A 123 3.93 13.04 -6.08
N PRO A 124 3.79 13.79 -7.18
CA PRO A 124 3.55 15.25 -7.12
C PRO A 124 2.30 15.67 -6.35
N ASN A 125 1.27 14.81 -6.27
CA ASN A 125 -0.05 15.17 -5.77
C ASN A 125 -0.66 14.15 -4.77
N ASN A 126 0.03 13.06 -4.43
CA ASN A 126 -0.49 12.08 -3.46
C ASN A 126 0.63 11.29 -2.76
N MET A 127 0.39 10.87 -1.52
CA MET A 127 1.28 9.95 -0.80
C MET A 127 0.81 8.51 -1.05
N THR A 128 1.53 7.80 -1.93
CA THR A 128 1.30 6.37 -2.17
C THR A 128 2.27 5.56 -1.31
N PHE A 129 1.79 4.58 -0.55
CA PHE A 129 2.64 3.69 0.27
C PHE A 129 2.74 2.27 -0.31
N LEU A 130 1.74 1.85 -1.07
CA LEU A 130 1.68 0.57 -1.77
C LEU A 130 1.47 0.84 -3.27
N LYS A 131 2.53 0.65 -4.05
CA LYS A 131 2.52 0.90 -5.49
C LYS A 131 2.49 -0.42 -6.23
N CYS A 132 1.52 -0.60 -7.12
CA CYS A 132 1.43 -1.79 -7.97
C CYS A 132 1.59 -1.41 -9.44
N GLU A 133 2.30 -2.24 -10.20
CA GLU A 133 2.54 -2.07 -11.63
C GLU A 133 2.35 -3.40 -12.36
N ALA A 134 1.76 -3.36 -13.55
CA ALA A 134 1.57 -4.50 -14.43
C ALA A 134 2.25 -4.23 -15.78
N LYS A 135 2.99 -5.21 -16.29
CA LYS A 135 3.69 -5.07 -17.58
C LYS A 135 2.79 -5.24 -18.78
N ASN A 136 1.65 -5.89 -18.58
CA ASN A 136 0.72 -6.33 -19.62
C ASN A 136 -0.64 -6.65 -18.98
N TYR A 137 -1.59 -7.10 -19.79
CA TYR A 137 -2.95 -7.46 -19.36
C TYR A 137 -3.11 -8.92 -18.93
N SER A 138 -2.02 -9.64 -18.62
CA SER A 138 -2.08 -11.09 -18.28
C SER A 138 -2.75 -11.41 -16.95
N GLY A 139 -3.00 -10.42 -16.11
CA GLY A 139 -3.44 -10.64 -14.73
C GLY A 139 -2.30 -10.64 -13.72
N ILE A 140 -1.05 -10.59 -14.18
CA ILE A 140 0.16 -10.60 -13.34
C ILE A 140 0.62 -9.16 -13.09
N PHE A 141 0.89 -8.83 -11.82
CA PHE A 141 1.35 -7.52 -11.40
C PHE A 141 2.28 -7.63 -10.20
N ILE A 142 3.13 -6.61 -10.01
CA ILE A 142 4.05 -6.52 -8.89
C ILE A 142 3.61 -5.35 -8.02
N CYS A 143 3.43 -5.62 -6.73
CA CYS A 143 3.23 -4.58 -5.74
C CYS A 143 4.52 -4.34 -4.96
N SER A 144 4.75 -3.10 -4.56
CA SER A 144 5.96 -2.65 -3.89
C SER A 144 5.65 -1.62 -2.81
N TRP A 145 6.43 -1.65 -1.73
CA TRP A 145 6.40 -0.68 -0.65
C TRP A 145 7.81 -0.46 -0.10
N LYS A 146 8.00 0.64 0.62
CA LYS A 146 9.31 1.11 1.06
C LYS A 146 9.31 1.33 2.57
N THR A 147 10.45 1.11 3.20
CA THR A 147 10.67 1.40 4.62
C THR A 147 12.12 1.84 4.84
N GLU A 148 12.30 2.75 5.78
CA GLU A 148 13.61 3.09 6.38
C GLU A 148 13.80 2.38 7.73
N ASN A 149 12.81 1.57 8.16
CA ASN A 149 12.87 0.85 9.41
C ASN A 149 13.84 -0.33 9.27
N GLU A 150 14.90 -0.32 10.08
CA GLU A 150 15.93 -1.37 10.14
C GLU A 150 15.62 -2.47 11.17
N SER A 151 14.48 -2.40 11.87
CA SER A 151 14.03 -3.40 12.83
C SER A 151 14.02 -4.79 12.21
N PRO A 152 14.70 -5.79 12.81
CA PRO A 152 14.62 -7.17 12.34
C PRO A 152 13.26 -7.82 12.65
N ASN A 153 12.43 -7.18 13.49
CA ASN A 153 11.16 -7.70 13.98
C ASN A 153 9.97 -7.26 13.12
N VAL A 154 10.18 -6.35 12.17
CA VAL A 154 9.12 -5.85 11.28
C VAL A 154 8.54 -6.99 10.42
N LYS A 155 7.22 -7.08 10.39
CA LYS A 155 6.46 -8.08 9.62
C LYS A 155 5.53 -7.39 8.65
N PHE A 156 5.66 -7.77 7.38
CA PHE A 156 4.79 -7.32 6.29
C PHE A 156 3.85 -8.46 5.89
N THR A 157 2.54 -8.23 5.95
CA THR A 157 1.52 -9.19 5.52
C THR A 157 0.67 -8.55 4.45
N ILE A 158 0.78 -9.05 3.21
CA ILE A 158 -0.10 -8.65 2.13
C ILE A 158 -1.36 -9.51 2.14
N LYS A 159 -2.52 -8.85 2.08
CA LYS A 159 -3.84 -9.45 1.97
C LYS A 159 -4.51 -8.86 0.73
N ASN A 160 -5.47 -9.60 0.19
CA ASN A 160 -6.23 -9.20 -0.97
C ASN A 160 -7.66 -9.71 -0.85
N LEU A 161 -8.59 -9.05 -1.54
CA LEU A 161 -9.91 -9.62 -1.74
C LEU A 161 -9.84 -10.84 -2.68
N LYS A 162 -10.82 -11.73 -2.56
CA LYS A 162 -10.90 -13.02 -3.29
C LYS A 162 -10.54 -12.84 -4.77
N GLY A 163 -9.71 -13.73 -5.30
CA GLY A 163 -9.37 -13.76 -6.73
C GLY A 163 -7.98 -13.27 -7.09
N VAL A 164 -7.08 -13.07 -6.11
CA VAL A 164 -5.66 -12.80 -6.34
C VAL A 164 -4.82 -13.77 -5.50
N ILE A 165 -3.71 -14.24 -6.06
CA ILE A 165 -2.70 -15.04 -5.38
C ILE A 165 -1.38 -14.27 -5.42
N CYS A 166 -0.76 -14.06 -4.26
CA CYS A 166 0.54 -13.39 -4.15
C CYS A 166 1.60 -14.34 -3.61
N GLY A 167 2.84 -14.16 -4.05
CA GLY A 167 4.01 -14.82 -3.48
C GLY A 167 4.46 -14.21 -2.15
N SER A 168 5.65 -14.61 -1.70
CA SER A 168 6.28 -14.00 -0.52
C SER A 168 6.94 -12.67 -0.87
N PRO A 169 6.91 -11.66 0.02
CA PRO A 169 7.64 -10.41 -0.17
C PRO A 169 9.16 -10.64 -0.26
N VAL A 170 9.80 -9.99 -1.24
CA VAL A 170 11.24 -10.05 -1.47
C VAL A 170 11.85 -8.66 -1.19
N PRO A 171 12.84 -8.55 -0.27
CA PRO A 171 13.50 -7.29 0.02
C PRO A 171 14.58 -6.94 -1.02
N GLN A 172 14.67 -5.65 -1.34
CA GLN A 172 15.72 -5.04 -2.16
C GLN A 172 16.23 -3.80 -1.42
N ARG A 173 17.47 -3.89 -0.91
CA ARG A 173 18.09 -2.80 -0.15
C ARG A 173 18.78 -1.82 -1.09
N TYR A 174 18.49 -0.54 -0.91
CA TYR A 174 19.09 0.58 -1.62
C TYR A 174 19.55 1.62 -0.60
N GLU A 175 20.84 1.63 -0.31
CA GLU A 175 21.46 2.56 0.65
C GLU A 175 20.78 2.53 2.02
N LEU A 176 19.91 3.51 2.30
CA LEU A 176 19.20 3.73 3.57
C LEU A 176 17.74 3.25 3.55
N GLU A 177 17.29 2.65 2.45
CA GLU A 177 15.90 2.25 2.25
C GLU A 177 15.81 0.80 1.79
N THR A 178 14.84 0.06 2.31
CA THR A 178 14.49 -1.26 1.78
C THR A 178 13.16 -1.16 1.03
N THR A 179 13.19 -1.49 -0.26
CA THR A 179 11.97 -1.73 -1.05
C THR A 179 11.62 -3.20 -0.98
N TYR A 180 10.41 -3.52 -0.56
CA TYR A 180 9.86 -4.87 -0.65
C TYR A 180 9.00 -4.97 -1.90
N THR A 181 9.09 -6.12 -2.57
CA THR A 181 8.29 -6.41 -3.77
C THR A 181 7.60 -7.75 -3.62
N VAL A 182 6.40 -7.87 -4.19
CA VAL A 182 5.67 -9.13 -4.23
C VAL A 182 5.02 -9.29 -5.59
N ASN A 183 5.16 -10.47 -6.17
CA ASN A 183 4.49 -10.83 -7.41
C ASN A 183 3.11 -11.41 -7.10
N CYS A 184 2.09 -10.92 -7.78
CA CYS A 184 0.70 -11.29 -7.62
C CYS A 184 0.06 -11.62 -8.96
N GLN A 185 -0.93 -12.52 -8.94
CA GLN A 185 -1.69 -12.94 -10.11
C GLN A 185 -3.19 -12.97 -9.80
N LYS A 186 -3.98 -12.29 -10.63
CA LYS A 186 -5.45 -12.38 -10.63
C LYS A 186 -5.89 -13.73 -11.21
N THR A 187 -6.67 -14.48 -10.46
CA THR A 187 -7.18 -15.79 -10.88
C THR A 187 -8.37 -15.61 -11.83
N ASN A 188 -8.55 -16.56 -12.76
CA ASN A 188 -9.61 -16.52 -13.79
C ASN A 188 -9.65 -15.21 -14.59
N HIS A 189 -8.48 -14.61 -14.84
CA HIS A 189 -8.38 -13.33 -15.53
C HIS A 189 -8.52 -13.48 -17.05
N CYS A 190 -9.28 -12.57 -17.67
CA CYS A 190 -9.42 -12.46 -19.12
C CYS A 190 -8.76 -11.14 -19.60
N PRO A 191 -7.63 -11.20 -20.33
CA PRO A 191 -6.93 -10.01 -20.81
C PRO A 191 -7.74 -9.10 -21.76
N PHE A 192 -8.77 -9.67 -22.40
CA PHE A 192 -9.57 -9.00 -23.42
C PHE A 192 -10.84 -8.34 -22.85
N ALA A 193 -11.25 -8.74 -21.64
CA ALA A 193 -12.50 -8.27 -21.05
C ALA A 193 -12.32 -6.93 -20.33
N GLU A 194 -13.38 -6.13 -20.31
CA GLU A 194 -13.42 -4.95 -19.45
C GLU A 194 -13.52 -5.35 -17.97
N GLU A 195 -12.74 -4.68 -17.11
CA GLU A 195 -12.78 -4.90 -15.68
C GLU A 195 -13.88 -4.06 -15.02
N HIS A 196 -14.82 -4.73 -14.35
CA HIS A 196 -15.95 -4.08 -13.65
C HIS A 196 -15.71 -3.89 -12.15
N GLN A 197 -14.78 -4.65 -11.55
CA GLN A 197 -14.45 -4.55 -10.13
C GLN A 197 -12.94 -4.36 -9.97
N PRO A 198 -12.50 -3.39 -9.14
CA PRO A 198 -11.09 -3.17 -8.90
C PRO A 198 -10.51 -4.30 -8.05
N ILE A 199 -9.21 -4.47 -8.16
CA ILE A 199 -8.42 -5.30 -7.25
C ILE A 199 -8.15 -4.46 -6.00
N GLU A 200 -8.54 -4.98 -4.84
CA GLU A 200 -8.22 -4.37 -3.55
C GLU A 200 -7.09 -5.14 -2.87
N MET A 201 -5.99 -4.42 -2.65
CA MET A 201 -4.81 -4.89 -1.94
C MET A 201 -4.72 -4.19 -0.58
N PHE A 202 -4.37 -4.95 0.45
CA PHE A 202 -4.18 -4.45 1.81
C PHE A 202 -2.83 -4.91 2.34
N LEU A 203 -1.98 -3.97 2.71
CA LEU A 203 -0.71 -4.24 3.38
C LEU A 203 -0.87 -3.97 4.87
N GLU A 204 -0.66 -5.00 5.69
CA GLU A 204 -0.53 -4.91 7.14
C GLU A 204 0.94 -4.91 7.52
N VAL A 205 1.33 -3.99 8.40
CA VAL A 205 2.71 -3.84 8.86
C VAL A 205 2.72 -3.76 10.38
N ILE A 206 3.47 -4.66 11.01
CA ILE A 206 3.62 -4.70 12.47
C ILE A 206 5.10 -4.73 12.81
N ASP A 207 5.54 -3.81 13.66
CA ASP A 207 6.87 -3.83 14.27
C ASP A 207 6.72 -3.78 15.79
N GLU A 208 6.95 -4.93 16.44
CA GLU A 208 6.70 -5.15 17.87
C GLU A 208 5.27 -4.76 18.30
N THR A 209 5.07 -3.53 18.77
CA THR A 209 3.77 -2.98 19.17
C THR A 209 3.28 -1.85 18.26
N GLN A 210 4.06 -1.44 17.28
CA GLN A 210 3.67 -0.45 16.29
C GLN A 210 2.89 -1.09 15.14
N TYR A 211 1.86 -0.40 14.67
CA TYR A 211 1.00 -0.84 13.59
C TYR A 211 0.84 0.23 12.50
N ASP A 212 1.13 -0.18 11.27
CA ASP A 212 0.82 0.54 10.06
C ASP A 212 -0.02 -0.34 9.13
N ASN A 213 -0.78 0.32 8.26
CA ASN A 213 -1.44 -0.35 7.14
C ASN A 213 -1.49 0.57 5.93
N CYS A 214 -1.76 0.00 4.76
CA CYS A 214 -2.23 0.79 3.63
C CYS A 214 -3.08 -0.07 2.70
N THR A 215 -4.01 0.58 2.01
CA THR A 215 -4.84 0.00 0.97
C THR A 215 -4.44 0.55 -0.38
N SER A 216 -4.59 -0.27 -1.41
CA SER A 216 -4.51 0.17 -2.80
C SER A 216 -5.65 -0.51 -3.58
N SER A 217 -6.42 0.29 -4.31
CA SER A 217 -7.54 -0.18 -5.13
C SER A 217 -7.33 0.29 -6.56
N PHE A 218 -7.28 -0.64 -7.51
CA PHE A 218 -6.93 -0.36 -8.89
C PHE A 218 -7.52 -1.36 -9.87
N PHE A 219 -7.70 -0.97 -11.13
CA PHE A 219 -7.84 -1.90 -12.24
C PHE A 219 -6.46 -2.21 -12.83
N ILE A 220 -6.28 -3.36 -13.49
CA ILE A 220 -5.01 -3.68 -14.15
C ILE A 220 -4.69 -2.63 -15.21
N ARG A 221 -5.69 -2.20 -15.99
CA ARG A 221 -5.54 -1.11 -16.99
C ARG A 221 -4.96 0.19 -16.42
N ASP A 222 -5.19 0.50 -15.15
CA ASP A 222 -4.69 1.72 -14.50
C ASP A 222 -3.22 1.61 -14.10
N ILE A 223 -2.77 0.40 -13.78
CA ILE A 223 -1.40 0.13 -13.33
C ILE A 223 -0.49 -0.39 -14.45
N ILE A 224 -0.96 -0.36 -15.71
CA ILE A 224 -0.15 -0.76 -16.86
C ILE A 224 1.05 0.18 -17.00
N LYS A 225 2.24 -0.42 -16.98
CA LYS A 225 3.52 0.18 -17.36
C LYS A 225 4.28 -0.83 -18.22
N PRO A 226 4.27 -0.69 -19.57
CA PRO A 226 4.99 -1.61 -20.45
C PRO A 226 6.49 -1.60 -20.14
N ASP A 227 7.18 -2.70 -20.45
CA ASP A 227 8.65 -2.65 -20.54
C ASP A 227 9.09 -1.72 -21.70
N PRO A 228 10.32 -1.17 -21.67
CA PRO A 228 10.81 -0.34 -22.76
C PRO A 228 10.90 -1.10 -24.10
N PRO A 229 10.69 -0.44 -25.26
CA PRO A 229 10.81 -1.06 -26.58
C PRO A 229 12.14 -1.78 -26.83
N GLU A 230 12.12 -2.82 -27.64
CA GLU A 230 13.31 -3.54 -28.09
C GLU A 230 13.89 -2.85 -29.34
N CYS A 231 14.81 -1.92 -29.17
CA CYS A 231 15.45 -1.22 -30.29
C CYS A 231 16.21 -2.19 -31.20
N GLU A 232 15.95 -2.11 -32.51
CA GLU A 232 16.76 -2.79 -33.51
C GLU A 232 17.74 -1.78 -34.08
N HIS A 233 19.05 -1.98 -33.84
CA HIS A 233 20.09 -1.08 -34.34
C HIS A 233 20.23 -1.19 -35.86
N VAL A 234 19.35 -0.52 -36.60
CA VAL A 234 19.41 -0.40 -38.04
C VAL A 234 19.15 1.06 -38.42
N VAL A 235 20.17 1.90 -38.29
CA VAL A 235 20.15 3.24 -38.89
C VAL A 235 20.43 3.11 -40.38
N LYS A 236 19.42 2.69 -41.15
CA LYS A 236 19.48 2.79 -42.61
C LYS A 236 18.82 4.11 -43.02
N ASN A 237 19.60 5.00 -43.64
CA ASN A 237 19.11 6.25 -44.23
C ASN A 237 18.32 7.16 -43.26
N GLY A 238 18.72 7.24 -41.99
CA GLY A 238 18.03 8.08 -40.99
C GLY A 238 16.74 7.48 -40.42
N THR A 239 16.45 6.21 -40.70
CA THR A 239 15.33 5.48 -40.08
C THR A 239 15.79 4.81 -38.80
N VAL A 240 14.98 4.89 -37.74
CA VAL A 240 15.17 4.15 -36.49
C VAL A 240 13.98 3.24 -36.30
N THR A 241 14.23 1.99 -35.94
CA THR A 241 13.22 0.92 -35.81
C THR A 241 13.30 0.27 -34.43
N TRP A 242 12.16 -0.14 -33.89
CA TRP A 242 12.06 -0.85 -32.62
C TRP A 242 10.95 -1.88 -32.64
N LYS A 243 10.98 -2.80 -31.68
CA LYS A 243 9.96 -3.82 -31.46
C LYS A 243 9.19 -3.59 -30.17
N TYR A 244 7.97 -4.11 -30.15
CA TYR A 244 7.22 -4.26 -28.91
C TYR A 244 8.07 -5.09 -27.92
N PRO A 245 8.01 -4.78 -26.62
CA PRO A 245 8.70 -5.59 -25.65
C PRO A 245 8.07 -6.98 -25.60
N LYS A 246 8.89 -8.04 -25.52
CA LYS A 246 8.42 -9.45 -25.43
C LYS A 246 7.42 -9.72 -24.31
N THR A 247 7.40 -8.88 -23.28
CA THR A 247 6.50 -9.01 -22.15
C THR A 247 5.12 -8.42 -22.42
N TRP A 248 4.91 -7.70 -23.52
CA TRP A 248 3.61 -7.10 -23.83
C TRP A 248 2.53 -8.13 -24.20
N SER A 249 1.27 -7.77 -24.01
CA SER A 249 0.14 -8.62 -24.38
C SER A 249 0.08 -8.86 -25.89
N THR A 250 -0.35 -10.06 -26.28
CA THR A 250 -0.56 -10.44 -27.69
C THR A 250 -2.02 -10.80 -27.94
N PRO A 251 -2.55 -10.58 -29.16
CA PRO A 251 -1.85 -10.02 -30.34
C PRO A 251 -1.73 -8.49 -30.28
N GLU A 252 -0.67 -7.95 -30.92
CA GLU A 252 -0.41 -6.49 -31.01
C GLU A 252 -1.55 -5.73 -31.71
N SER A 253 -2.31 -6.40 -32.58
CA SER A 253 -3.49 -5.83 -33.22
C SER A 253 -4.63 -5.51 -32.23
N TYR A 254 -4.70 -6.21 -31.10
CA TYR A 254 -5.67 -5.97 -30.04
C TYR A 254 -5.09 -5.10 -28.91
N PHE A 255 -3.81 -5.29 -28.60
CA PHE A 255 -3.09 -4.51 -27.60
C PHE A 255 -2.04 -3.59 -28.27
N PRO A 256 -2.44 -2.57 -29.04
CA PRO A 256 -1.47 -1.71 -29.68
C PRO A 256 -0.82 -0.76 -28.68
N LEU A 257 0.48 -0.54 -28.85
CA LEU A 257 1.23 0.50 -28.15
C LEU A 257 1.29 1.77 -29.01
N THR A 258 1.47 2.89 -28.33
CA THR A 258 1.92 4.15 -28.91
C THR A 258 3.29 4.48 -28.34
N PHE A 259 4.12 5.18 -29.12
CA PHE A 259 5.51 5.42 -28.81
C PHE A 259 5.81 6.91 -28.78
N LYS A 260 6.70 7.30 -27.86
CA LYS A 260 7.30 8.62 -27.85
C LYS A 260 8.79 8.49 -28.12
N VAL A 261 9.27 9.28 -29.06
CA VAL A 261 10.67 9.37 -29.46
C VAL A 261 11.21 10.71 -28.99
N ASN A 262 12.37 10.71 -28.36
CA ASN A 262 13.13 11.90 -28.05
C ASN A 262 14.49 11.82 -28.74
N ALA A 263 14.78 12.79 -29.61
CA ALA A 263 16.02 12.87 -30.35
C ALA A 263 16.85 14.07 -29.86
N GLU A 264 18.08 13.78 -29.43
CA GLU A 264 19.06 14.76 -28.99
C GLU A 264 20.03 15.09 -30.14
N GLU A 265 20.12 16.36 -30.49
CA GLU A 265 21.14 16.89 -31.40
C GLU A 265 22.41 17.27 -30.62
N SER A 266 23.58 17.26 -31.26
CA SER A 266 24.86 17.64 -30.60
C SER A 266 24.90 19.06 -30.03
N ASN A 267 23.93 19.92 -30.38
CA ASN A 267 23.69 21.16 -29.66
C ASN A 267 22.60 20.93 -28.60
N PRO A 268 22.91 21.00 -27.29
CA PRO A 268 22.01 20.61 -26.20
C PRO A 268 20.76 21.50 -26.03
N SER A 269 20.61 22.56 -26.82
CA SER A 269 19.44 23.44 -26.79
C SER A 269 18.31 23.02 -27.75
N LYS A 270 18.45 21.91 -28.48
CA LYS A 270 17.44 21.40 -29.43
C LYS A 270 17.10 19.94 -29.16
N HIS A 271 16.10 19.73 -28.31
CA HIS A 271 15.42 18.44 -28.19
C HIS A 271 14.21 18.42 -29.13
N LYS A 272 14.05 17.33 -29.87
CA LYS A 272 12.84 17.10 -30.69
C LYS A 272 12.13 15.85 -30.17
N SER A 273 10.86 16.03 -29.80
CA SER A 273 10.00 14.93 -29.40
C SER A 273 8.95 14.66 -30.47
N TYR A 274 8.70 13.38 -30.72
CA TYR A 274 7.74 12.90 -31.70
C TYR A 274 6.90 11.80 -31.07
N ASP A 275 5.60 11.81 -31.34
CA ASP A 275 4.70 10.71 -31.01
C ASP A 275 4.42 9.91 -32.29
N THR A 276 4.41 8.58 -32.21
CA THR A 276 4.11 7.70 -33.34
C THR A 276 3.48 6.40 -32.86
N ASP A 277 2.57 5.87 -33.67
CA ASP A 277 1.96 4.55 -33.48
C ASP A 277 2.72 3.44 -34.22
N GLU A 278 3.69 3.84 -35.04
CA GLU A 278 4.53 2.96 -35.83
C GLU A 278 5.76 2.51 -35.04
N GLN A 279 6.27 1.33 -35.39
CA GLN A 279 7.50 0.75 -34.85
C GLN A 279 8.77 1.33 -35.49
N PHE A 280 8.65 2.49 -36.13
CA PHE A 280 9.75 3.20 -36.75
C PHE A 280 9.49 4.71 -36.81
N ILE A 281 10.57 5.46 -37.00
CA ILE A 281 10.50 6.88 -37.35
C ILE A 281 11.59 7.21 -38.38
N HIS A 282 11.22 8.04 -39.35
CA HIS A 282 12.15 8.62 -40.30
C HIS A 282 12.59 10.00 -39.80
N LEU A 283 13.88 10.14 -39.51
CA LEU A 283 14.47 11.41 -39.09
C LEU A 283 15.22 12.01 -40.27
N ALA A 284 14.58 12.96 -40.95
CA ALA A 284 15.19 13.74 -42.03
C ALA A 284 16.15 14.77 -41.42
N THR A 285 17.38 14.37 -41.09
CA THR A 285 18.32 15.28 -40.41
C THR A 285 19.53 15.60 -41.26
N THR A 286 19.69 16.90 -41.55
CA THR A 286 20.91 17.55 -42.06
C THR A 286 21.97 17.74 -40.97
N SER A 287 21.62 17.55 -39.69
CA SER A 287 22.52 17.59 -38.52
C SER A 287 22.78 16.19 -37.93
N LYS A 288 23.92 16.02 -37.27
CA LYS A 288 24.33 14.77 -36.64
C LYS A 288 23.48 14.51 -35.38
N LEU A 289 22.55 13.57 -35.46
CA LEU A 289 21.81 13.06 -34.30
C LEU A 289 22.75 12.24 -33.42
N GLU A 290 22.75 12.54 -32.12
CA GLU A 290 23.68 11.94 -31.17
C GLU A 290 23.03 10.85 -30.34
N LYS A 291 21.83 11.10 -29.81
CA LYS A 291 21.10 10.11 -29.02
C LYS A 291 19.62 10.07 -29.36
N ILE A 292 19.06 8.86 -29.39
CA ILE A 292 17.64 8.65 -29.66
C ILE A 292 17.07 7.73 -28.59
N TYR A 293 16.09 8.26 -27.86
CA TYR A 293 15.37 7.55 -26.82
C TYR A 293 13.95 7.24 -27.26
N VAL A 294 13.46 6.04 -26.94
CA VAL A 294 12.09 5.61 -27.24
C VAL A 294 11.46 5.02 -25.98
N GLN A 295 10.20 5.36 -25.73
CA GLN A 295 9.37 4.76 -24.69
C GLN A 295 8.00 4.39 -25.28
N ALA A 296 7.28 3.50 -24.61
CA ALA A 296 5.98 3.01 -25.03
C ALA A 296 4.90 3.21 -23.97
N ARG A 297 3.64 3.27 -24.40
CA ARG A 297 2.45 3.26 -23.55
C ARG A 297 1.32 2.55 -24.29
N ASP A 298 0.35 2.03 -23.56
CA ASP A 298 -0.92 1.61 -24.16
C ASP A 298 -1.51 2.73 -25.05
N ARG A 299 -2.00 2.38 -26.24
CA ARG A 299 -2.54 3.37 -27.19
C ARG A 299 -3.92 3.88 -26.79
N TYR A 300 -4.76 3.02 -26.22
CA TYR A 300 -6.17 3.30 -25.96
C TYR A 300 -6.44 3.74 -24.52
N TYR A 301 -5.52 3.46 -23.60
CA TYR A 301 -5.62 3.84 -22.21
C TYR A 301 -4.49 4.77 -21.78
N ASN A 302 -4.81 5.77 -20.95
CA ASN A 302 -3.82 6.72 -20.46
C ASN A 302 -3.05 6.15 -19.25
N SER A 303 -2.38 5.03 -19.46
CA SER A 303 -1.57 4.35 -18.46
C SER A 303 -0.17 4.97 -18.32
N SER A 304 0.71 4.36 -17.53
CA SER A 304 2.09 4.83 -17.39
C SER A 304 2.90 4.58 -18.66
N TRP A 305 3.79 5.51 -18.99
CA TRP A 305 4.84 5.30 -19.98
C TRP A 305 5.90 4.32 -19.43
N SER A 306 6.46 3.49 -20.31
CA SER A 306 7.67 2.72 -20.01
C SER A 306 8.83 3.65 -19.68
N ASP A 307 9.89 3.11 -19.10
CA ASP A 307 11.15 3.85 -19.01
C ASP A 307 11.71 4.09 -20.43
N TRP A 308 12.53 5.12 -20.57
CA TRP A 308 13.19 5.44 -21.84
C TRP A 308 14.24 4.40 -22.20
N LYS A 309 14.22 3.93 -23.44
CA LYS A 309 15.27 3.09 -24.03
C LYS A 309 16.14 3.89 -24.99
N LEU A 310 17.46 3.89 -24.77
CA LEU A 310 18.42 4.40 -25.76
C LEU A 310 18.49 3.43 -26.96
N CYS A 311 18.09 3.89 -28.14
CA CYS A 311 18.16 3.13 -29.39
C CYS A 311 19.37 3.51 -30.27
N ARG A 312 19.95 4.69 -30.05
CA ARG A 312 21.14 5.17 -30.75
C ARG A 312 21.91 6.10 -29.85
#